data_AF-A0A0C2GP06-F1
#
_entry.id   AF-A0A0C2GP06-F1
#
_cell.length_a   1.000
_cell.length_b   1.000
_cell.length_c   1.000
_cell.angle_alpha   90.00
_cell.angle_beta   90.00
_cell.angle_gamma   90.00
#
_symmetry.space_group_name_H-M   'P 1'
#
loop_
_entity.id
_entity.type
_entity.pdbx_description
1 polymer ?
#
loop_
_entity_poly.entity_id
_entity_poly.type
_entity_poly.pdbx_seq_one_letter_code
_entity_poly.pdbx_strand_id
1 'polypeptide(L)'
;MANTLVALLLLPVALHKADAVPLPRKGMLLENETIVLNVSPAFSTAYNGVQFTWALRLSDECVVSTCESASVPSVRQVLVLLYYKDGPCSDVTVEEARATIFCPQTGEELFSGFSSENSREFTKGSGWPLPLEKSKQSAFTNFVHHNIDKPLNIVVDIKFKNSLFDPLSYLPDVERACRSQRIEKACAKFITDYYNNAIDIPNLDLLRAQDDKFSMHRLVFLFGCDRVEKECFHEKEGLTEHTLNLTFAHVYFERVLMREVQYFEDFISLLEGIGQAHIPPLRKEIERFICREVMSESTDSAFTKKMLLLAERYSLDVLKMVASGVLVDQIIAHSNPPGELVNISHELKRMASEINDSLPPDPSTPTEEVLVGSVVEDLQSLTRRVRRVSLSHSPSSTTSSPSSTPPGGATPTDESALSPAPIVPTARPFEPAVTPSRFKRIELV
;
A
#
# COMPACT_ATOMS: atom_id res chain seq x y z
N MET A 1 14.13 -6.24 9.31
CA MET A 1 12.97 -6.28 10.23
C MET A 1 11.85 -6.93 9.47
N ALA A 2 11.19 -7.91 10.10
CA ALA A 2 10.25 -8.81 9.46
C ALA A 2 8.89 -8.66 10.15
N ASN A 3 7.87 -8.26 9.40
CA ASN A 3 6.53 -8.12 9.95
C ASN A 3 5.86 -9.50 9.94
N THR A 4 5.29 -9.95 11.06
CA THR A 4 4.62 -11.26 11.15
C THR A 4 3.17 -11.02 11.59
N LEU A 5 2.20 -11.43 10.78
CA LEU A 5 0.79 -11.34 11.13
C LEU A 5 0.17 -12.73 11.23
N VAL A 6 -0.46 -13.02 12.37
CA VAL A 6 -1.17 -14.25 12.69
C VAL A 6 -2.65 -14.08 12.33
N ALA A 7 -3.15 -14.78 11.30
CA ALA A 7 -4.57 -14.77 10.95
C ALA A 7 -5.28 -16.06 11.42
N LEU A 8 -6.02 -16.03 12.54
CA LEU A 8 -6.90 -17.13 12.97
C LEU A 8 -8.22 -17.14 12.16
N LEU A 9 -8.51 -18.23 11.46
CA LEU A 9 -9.77 -18.43 10.71
C LEU A 9 -10.49 -19.69 11.20
N LEU A 10 -11.74 -19.52 11.66
CA LEU A 10 -12.70 -20.60 11.92
C LEU A 10 -13.41 -20.92 10.60
N LEU A 11 -13.11 -22.06 9.98
CA LEU A 11 -13.80 -22.49 8.76
C LEU A 11 -14.62 -23.75 9.02
N PRO A 12 -15.95 -23.75 8.86
CA PRO A 12 -16.68 -24.98 8.63
C PRO A 12 -16.34 -25.50 7.23
N VAL A 13 -15.91 -26.76 7.11
CA VAL A 13 -15.68 -27.41 5.80
C VAL A 13 -17.04 -27.74 5.17
N ALA A 14 -17.69 -26.78 4.51
CA ALA A 14 -18.96 -27.02 3.83
C ALA A 14 -18.73 -27.28 2.32
N LEU A 15 -19.17 -28.44 1.83
CA LEU A 15 -19.35 -28.70 0.40
C LEU A 15 -20.53 -27.85 -0.10
N HIS A 16 -20.27 -26.77 -0.82
CA HIS A 16 -21.34 -26.08 -1.56
C HIS A 16 -21.80 -26.97 -2.72
N LYS A 17 -22.97 -27.59 -2.55
CA LYS A 17 -23.78 -28.15 -3.65
C LYS A 17 -24.20 -27.00 -4.58
N ALA A 18 -23.51 -26.86 -5.71
CA ALA A 18 -24.13 -26.27 -6.89
C ALA A 18 -24.91 -27.38 -7.61
N ASP A 19 -26.22 -27.15 -7.72
CA ASP A 19 -27.24 -27.85 -8.51
C ASP A 19 -27.41 -29.37 -8.37
N ALA A 20 -28.68 -29.73 -8.19
CA ALA A 20 -29.17 -31.08 -7.96
C ALA A 20 -28.92 -31.98 -9.19
N VAL A 21 -27.86 -32.78 -9.13
CA VAL A 21 -27.73 -34.06 -9.83
C VAL A 21 -27.41 -35.12 -8.77
N PRO A 22 -28.04 -36.32 -8.78
CA PRO A 22 -27.81 -37.32 -7.75
C PRO A 22 -26.34 -37.77 -7.78
N LEU A 23 -25.66 -37.63 -6.65
CA LEU A 23 -24.30 -38.13 -6.43
C LEU A 23 -24.20 -39.64 -6.76
N PRO A 24 -23.23 -40.08 -7.57
CA PRO A 24 -22.71 -41.41 -7.42
C PRO A 24 -21.91 -41.44 -6.11
N ARG A 25 -22.29 -42.34 -5.19
CA ARG A 25 -21.44 -42.75 -4.07
C ARG A 25 -20.09 -43.17 -4.66
N LYS A 26 -19.00 -42.52 -4.24
CA LYS A 26 -17.65 -42.54 -4.87
C LYS A 26 -17.60 -41.90 -6.26
N GLY A 27 -17.68 -40.57 -6.33
CA GLY A 27 -17.28 -39.82 -7.53
C GLY A 27 -15.76 -39.74 -7.62
N MET A 28 -15.14 -40.54 -8.50
CA MET A 28 -13.80 -40.27 -9.01
C MET A 28 -13.81 -38.87 -9.63
N LEU A 29 -12.87 -38.01 -9.22
CA LEU A 29 -12.59 -36.81 -9.98
C LEU A 29 -11.93 -37.24 -11.29
N LEU A 30 -12.27 -36.59 -12.40
CA LEU A 30 -11.56 -36.80 -13.66
C LEU A 30 -10.13 -36.23 -13.54
N GLU A 31 -9.23 -36.68 -14.40
CA GLU A 31 -7.83 -36.24 -14.42
C GLU A 31 -7.75 -34.70 -14.52
N ASN A 32 -6.88 -34.08 -13.70
CA ASN A 32 -6.68 -32.63 -13.59
C ASN A 32 -7.86 -31.79 -13.07
N GLU A 33 -8.92 -32.40 -12.53
CA GLU A 33 -9.97 -31.63 -11.87
C GLU A 33 -9.53 -31.16 -10.46
N THR A 34 -9.81 -29.89 -10.17
CA THR A 34 -9.60 -29.26 -8.85
C THR A 34 -10.95 -28.94 -8.24
N ILE A 35 -11.26 -29.48 -7.06
CA ILE A 35 -12.43 -29.08 -6.28
C ILE A 35 -12.02 -27.99 -5.30
N VAL A 36 -12.74 -26.86 -5.29
CA VAL A 36 -12.67 -25.89 -4.20
C VAL A 36 -13.45 -26.46 -3.02
N LEU A 37 -12.77 -26.79 -1.92
CA LEU A 37 -13.42 -27.26 -0.70
C LEU A 37 -13.93 -26.09 0.14
N ASN A 38 -13.13 -25.01 0.23
CA ASN A 38 -13.50 -23.84 1.01
C ASN A 38 -12.72 -22.60 0.57
N VAL A 39 -13.30 -21.42 0.77
CA VAL A 39 -12.63 -20.12 0.63
C VAL A 39 -12.93 -19.28 1.88
N SER A 40 -11.89 -18.78 2.53
CA SER A 40 -12.05 -17.92 3.70
C SER A 40 -12.64 -16.56 3.31
N PRO A 41 -13.29 -15.86 4.26
CA PRO A 41 -13.45 -14.42 4.15
C PRO A 41 -12.10 -13.74 3.88
N ALA A 42 -12.13 -12.64 3.13
CA ALA A 42 -10.93 -11.86 2.89
C ALA A 42 -10.43 -11.20 4.19
N PHE A 43 -9.12 -11.13 4.35
CA PHE A 43 -8.46 -10.44 5.47
C PHE A 43 -7.35 -9.56 4.92
N SER A 44 -6.95 -8.54 5.68
CA SER A 44 -5.96 -7.56 5.21
C SER A 44 -4.80 -7.40 6.17
N THR A 45 -3.61 -7.29 5.59
CA THR A 45 -2.38 -6.84 6.25
C THR A 45 -2.22 -5.37 5.90
N ALA A 46 -2.21 -4.50 6.92
CA ALA A 46 -2.06 -3.06 6.73
C ALA A 46 -0.95 -2.51 7.62
N TYR A 47 -0.13 -1.62 7.08
CA TYR A 47 0.86 -0.85 7.83
C TYR A 47 1.18 0.44 7.06
N ASN A 48 1.29 1.56 7.79
CA ASN A 48 1.69 2.85 7.24
C ASN A 48 0.84 3.28 6.02
N GLY A 49 -0.47 3.09 6.09
CA GLY A 49 -1.37 3.40 4.98
C GLY A 49 -1.43 2.34 3.87
N VAL A 50 -0.44 1.45 3.74
CA VAL A 50 -0.40 0.43 2.69
C VAL A 50 -1.09 -0.84 3.12
N GLN A 51 -1.89 -1.41 2.22
CA GLN A 51 -2.71 -2.59 2.49
C GLN A 51 -2.57 -3.66 1.41
N PHE A 52 -2.45 -4.92 1.85
CA PHE A 52 -2.64 -6.09 1.01
C PHE A 52 -3.81 -6.91 1.54
N THR A 53 -4.65 -7.39 0.63
CA THR A 53 -5.83 -8.21 0.90
C THR A 53 -5.59 -9.62 0.43
N TRP A 54 -5.90 -10.56 1.31
CA TRP A 54 -5.63 -11.97 1.15
C TRP A 54 -6.90 -12.80 1.36
N ALA A 55 -6.88 -14.03 0.87
CA ALA A 55 -7.83 -15.06 1.24
C ALA A 55 -7.12 -16.42 1.30
N LEU A 56 -7.64 -17.34 2.10
CA LEU A 56 -7.21 -18.74 2.08
C LEU A 56 -8.18 -19.56 1.27
N ARG A 57 -7.65 -20.48 0.47
CA ARG A 57 -8.44 -21.45 -0.27
C ARG A 57 -7.96 -22.85 0.07
N LEU A 58 -8.89 -23.73 0.39
CA LEU A 58 -8.64 -25.16 0.53
C LEU A 58 -9.13 -25.84 -0.74
N SER A 59 -8.26 -26.57 -1.43
CA SER A 59 -8.59 -27.29 -2.67
C SER A 59 -8.26 -28.77 -2.56
N ASP A 60 -9.04 -29.64 -3.19
CA ASP A 60 -8.71 -31.05 -3.42
C ASP A 60 -8.34 -31.23 -4.90
N GLU A 61 -7.08 -31.59 -5.15
CA GLU A 61 -6.51 -31.72 -6.50
C GLU A 61 -6.15 -33.18 -6.80
N CYS A 62 -6.46 -33.63 -8.02
CA CYS A 62 -6.07 -34.94 -8.51
C CYS A 62 -4.77 -34.82 -9.32
N VAL A 63 -3.62 -35.18 -8.72
CA VAL A 63 -2.31 -35.05 -9.38
C VAL A 63 -1.95 -36.36 -10.08
N VAL A 64 -1.69 -36.29 -11.40
CA VAL A 64 -1.18 -37.42 -12.19
C VAL A 64 0.36 -37.40 -12.14
N SER A 65 0.97 -38.52 -11.73
CA SER A 65 2.43 -38.67 -11.77
C SER A 65 2.89 -38.86 -13.22
N THR A 66 3.65 -37.92 -13.77
CA THR A 66 4.13 -37.91 -15.17
C THR A 66 5.21 -38.96 -15.51
N CYS A 67 5.27 -40.07 -14.76
CA CYS A 67 6.17 -41.18 -15.11
C CYS A 67 5.47 -42.14 -16.07
N GLU A 68 5.84 -42.09 -17.35
CA GLU A 68 5.34 -42.95 -18.44
C GLU A 68 5.60 -44.47 -18.27
N SER A 69 6.10 -44.93 -17.11
CA SER A 69 6.62 -46.30 -16.94
C SER A 69 6.10 -47.06 -15.71
N ALA A 70 5.05 -46.60 -15.05
CA ALA A 70 4.31 -47.45 -14.10
C ALA A 70 2.87 -46.95 -13.95
N SER A 71 1.91 -47.87 -13.91
CA SER A 71 0.51 -47.63 -13.55
C SER A 71 0.39 -47.20 -12.08
N VAL A 72 0.84 -45.99 -11.76
CA VAL A 72 0.72 -45.42 -10.41
C VAL A 72 -0.62 -44.70 -10.33
N PRO A 73 -1.47 -45.01 -9.34
CA PRO A 73 -2.79 -44.38 -9.21
C PRO A 73 -2.64 -42.86 -9.03
N SER A 74 -3.60 -42.10 -9.57
CA SER A 74 -3.73 -40.67 -9.30
C SER A 74 -3.76 -40.41 -7.79
N VAL A 75 -2.93 -39.48 -7.32
CA VAL A 75 -2.86 -39.16 -5.89
C VAL A 75 -3.65 -37.89 -5.67
N ARG A 76 -4.77 -38.01 -4.95
CA ARG A 76 -5.50 -36.85 -4.45
C ARG A 76 -4.66 -36.13 -3.40
N GLN A 77 -4.64 -34.82 -3.46
CA GLN A 77 -3.92 -33.97 -2.51
C GLN A 77 -4.77 -32.78 -2.15
N VAL A 78 -4.99 -32.58 -0.85
CA VAL A 78 -5.61 -31.36 -0.34
C VAL A 78 -4.54 -30.28 -0.15
N LEU A 79 -4.74 -29.11 -0.76
CA LEU A 79 -3.81 -27.99 -0.72
C LEU A 79 -4.40 -26.82 0.06
N VAL A 80 -3.55 -26.16 0.85
CA VAL A 80 -3.82 -24.84 1.43
C VAL A 80 -3.17 -23.80 0.52
N LEU A 81 -3.98 -22.92 -0.07
CA LEU A 81 -3.51 -21.85 -0.95
C LEU A 81 -3.70 -20.50 -0.27
N LEU A 82 -2.68 -19.65 -0.36
CA LEU A 82 -2.78 -18.24 -0.02
C LEU A 82 -3.03 -17.45 -1.31
N TYR A 83 -4.12 -16.67 -1.31
CA TYR A 83 -4.60 -15.91 -2.45
C TYR A 83 -4.30 -14.43 -2.25
N TYR A 84 -3.53 -13.83 -3.15
CA TYR A 84 -3.36 -12.37 -3.16
C TYR A 84 -4.55 -11.77 -3.90
N LYS A 85 -5.53 -11.26 -3.16
CA LYS A 85 -6.80 -10.79 -3.73
C LYS A 85 -6.66 -9.39 -4.30
N ASP A 86 -6.07 -8.48 -3.53
CA ASP A 86 -5.98 -7.07 -3.90
C ASP A 86 -4.89 -6.34 -3.11
N GLY A 87 -4.37 -5.22 -3.62
CA GLY A 87 -3.29 -4.44 -3.01
C GLY A 87 -2.68 -3.44 -4.00
N PRO A 88 -1.57 -2.76 -3.64
CA PRO A 88 -1.03 -1.61 -4.38
C PRO A 88 -0.34 -1.97 -5.70
N CYS A 89 0.06 -3.22 -5.89
CA CYS A 89 0.80 -3.68 -7.06
C CYS A 89 0.21 -4.98 -7.62
N SER A 90 0.48 -5.25 -8.90
CA SER A 90 0.10 -6.51 -9.54
C SER A 90 0.81 -7.69 -8.89
N ASP A 91 2.09 -7.54 -8.59
CA ASP A 91 2.94 -8.61 -8.08
C ASP A 91 3.59 -8.17 -6.77
N VAL A 92 3.55 -9.03 -5.76
CA VAL A 92 4.17 -8.78 -4.46
C VAL A 92 5.06 -9.94 -4.07
N THR A 93 6.30 -9.64 -3.70
CA THR A 93 7.22 -10.63 -3.17
C THR A 93 7.06 -10.77 -1.65
N VAL A 94 6.58 -11.92 -1.21
CA VAL A 94 6.46 -12.30 0.20
C VAL A 94 7.72 -13.06 0.60
N GLU A 95 8.36 -12.65 1.72
CA GLU A 95 9.61 -13.30 2.17
C GLU A 95 9.35 -14.73 2.64
N GLU A 96 8.21 -14.95 3.31
CA GLU A 96 7.77 -16.26 3.79
C GLU A 96 6.28 -16.22 4.12
N ALA A 97 5.53 -17.26 3.76
CA ALA A 97 4.17 -17.48 4.24
C ALA A 97 4.10 -18.88 4.85
N ARG A 98 3.71 -18.99 6.12
CA ARG A 98 3.53 -20.26 6.82
C ARG A 98 2.08 -20.47 7.21
N ALA A 99 1.60 -21.71 7.13
CA ALA A 99 0.30 -22.07 7.68
C ALA A 99 0.44 -23.18 8.73
N THR A 100 -0.45 -23.12 9.72
CA THR A 100 -0.58 -24.11 10.79
C THR A 100 -2.06 -24.39 11.03
N ILE A 101 -2.40 -25.65 11.26
CA ILE A 101 -3.76 -26.11 11.47
C ILE A 101 -3.92 -26.50 12.92
N PHE A 102 -4.93 -25.94 13.58
CA PHE A 102 -5.24 -26.17 14.98
C PHE A 102 -6.60 -26.86 15.14
N CYS A 103 -6.71 -27.65 16.20
CA CYS A 103 -7.97 -28.22 16.66
C CYS A 103 -8.86 -27.10 17.24
N PRO A 104 -10.08 -26.90 16.75
CA PRO A 104 -10.94 -25.83 17.27
C PRO A 104 -11.35 -26.02 18.73
N GLN A 105 -11.48 -27.26 19.20
CA GLN A 105 -11.92 -27.53 20.58
C GLN A 105 -10.77 -27.48 21.59
N THR A 106 -9.61 -28.03 21.26
CA THR A 106 -8.48 -28.15 22.19
C THR A 106 -7.43 -27.06 22.02
N GLY A 107 -7.41 -26.37 20.88
CA GLY A 107 -6.35 -25.42 20.52
C GLY A 107 -5.01 -26.10 20.20
N GLU A 108 -4.95 -27.43 20.18
CA GLU A 108 -3.72 -28.16 19.88
C GLU A 108 -3.37 -28.07 18.39
N GLU A 109 -2.06 -28.02 18.11
CA GLU A 109 -1.55 -28.07 16.75
C GLU A 109 -1.76 -29.46 16.14
N LEU A 110 -2.48 -29.53 15.01
CA LEU A 110 -2.76 -30.75 14.28
C LEU A 110 -1.76 -30.97 13.14
N PHE A 111 -1.48 -29.91 12.38
CA PHE A 111 -0.54 -29.94 11.26
C PHE A 111 0.25 -28.64 11.17
N SER A 112 1.56 -28.75 11.00
CA SER A 112 2.47 -27.63 10.78
C SER A 112 3.51 -27.95 9.70
N GLY A 113 4.15 -26.89 9.21
CA GLY A 113 5.17 -26.97 8.17
C GLY A 113 4.67 -26.67 6.76
N PHE A 114 3.44 -26.13 6.61
CA PHE A 114 3.04 -25.53 5.35
C PHE A 114 3.85 -24.25 5.17
N SER A 115 4.66 -24.15 4.12
CA SER A 115 5.50 -22.97 3.91
C SER A 115 5.73 -22.67 2.44
N SER A 116 5.69 -21.40 2.06
CA SER A 116 6.34 -20.97 0.82
C SER A 116 7.85 -21.06 1.01
N GLU A 117 8.48 -22.13 0.50
CA GLU A 117 9.94 -22.22 0.51
C GLU A 117 10.54 -21.03 -0.24
N ASN A 118 11.39 -20.26 0.45
CA ASN A 118 12.02 -19.03 -0.03
C ASN A 118 11.05 -17.88 -0.36
N SER A 119 11.64 -16.71 -0.62
CA SER A 119 10.96 -15.53 -1.13
C SER A 119 10.14 -15.89 -2.38
N ARG A 120 8.83 -15.65 -2.35
CA ARG A 120 7.91 -16.02 -3.43
C ARG A 120 7.12 -14.82 -3.93
N GLU A 121 6.96 -14.72 -5.24
CA GLU A 121 6.12 -13.71 -5.87
C GLU A 121 4.67 -14.17 -5.94
N PHE A 122 3.75 -13.27 -5.56
CA PHE A 122 2.31 -13.45 -5.61
C PHE A 122 1.72 -12.45 -6.59
N THR A 123 1.10 -12.94 -7.67
CA THR A 123 0.32 -12.12 -8.59
C THR A 123 -1.11 -11.90 -8.08
N LYS A 124 -1.61 -10.68 -8.22
CA LYS A 124 -2.96 -10.26 -7.82
C LYS A 124 -3.99 -11.08 -8.58
N GLY A 125 -5.00 -11.55 -7.85
CA GLY A 125 -6.01 -12.47 -8.38
C GLY A 125 -5.50 -13.89 -8.56
N SER A 126 -4.38 -14.28 -7.94
CA SER A 126 -3.83 -15.63 -8.01
C SER A 126 -3.61 -16.25 -6.64
N GLY A 127 -3.69 -17.58 -6.60
CA GLY A 127 -3.54 -18.40 -5.40
C GLY A 127 -2.32 -19.29 -5.52
N TRP A 128 -1.49 -19.29 -4.48
CA TRP A 128 -0.28 -20.08 -4.46
C TRP A 128 -0.35 -21.11 -3.34
N PRO A 129 -0.07 -22.40 -3.63
CA PRO A 129 -0.08 -23.44 -2.62
C PRO A 129 1.08 -23.21 -1.64
N LEU A 130 0.79 -23.43 -0.36
CA LEU A 130 1.78 -23.55 0.71
C LEU A 130 2.12 -25.04 0.83
N PRO A 131 3.19 -25.52 0.16
CA PRO A 131 3.51 -26.94 0.17
C PRO A 131 3.80 -27.45 1.58
N LEU A 132 3.43 -28.71 1.78
CA LEU A 132 3.77 -29.48 2.96
C LEU A 132 4.75 -30.58 2.55
N GLU A 133 5.60 -31.03 3.48
CA GLU A 133 6.47 -32.18 3.24
C GLU A 133 5.66 -33.40 2.73
N LYS A 134 6.18 -34.10 1.72
CA LYS A 134 5.50 -35.25 1.09
C LYS A 134 5.06 -36.31 2.10
N SER A 135 5.83 -36.51 3.18
CA SER A 135 5.54 -37.44 4.27
C SER A 135 4.26 -37.08 5.03
N LYS A 136 3.96 -35.78 5.19
CA LYS A 136 2.79 -35.27 5.92
C LYS A 136 1.59 -35.00 5.02
N GLN A 137 1.81 -34.78 3.71
CA GLN A 137 0.76 -34.45 2.75
C GLN A 137 -0.36 -35.50 2.66
N SER A 138 -0.01 -36.79 2.68
CA SER A 138 -1.00 -37.88 2.67
C SER A 138 -1.83 -37.92 3.95
N ALA A 139 -1.19 -37.74 5.12
CA ALA A 139 -1.87 -37.68 6.40
C ALA A 139 -2.83 -36.49 6.48
N PHE A 140 -2.41 -35.32 5.99
CA PHE A 140 -3.26 -34.13 5.93
C PHE A 140 -4.47 -34.32 5.00
N THR A 141 -4.24 -34.85 3.80
CA THR A 141 -5.30 -35.14 2.82
C THR A 141 -6.36 -36.08 3.41
N ASN A 142 -5.91 -37.19 3.99
CA ASN A 142 -6.79 -38.14 4.65
C ASN A 142 -7.54 -37.49 5.81
N PHE A 143 -6.86 -36.70 6.64
CA PHE A 143 -7.50 -36.00 7.75
C PHE A 143 -8.63 -35.08 7.28
N VAL A 144 -8.43 -34.28 6.23
CA VAL A 144 -9.48 -33.40 5.70
C VAL A 144 -10.66 -34.22 5.17
N HIS A 145 -10.42 -35.30 4.43
CA HIS A 145 -11.49 -36.16 3.91
C HIS A 145 -12.30 -36.85 5.02
N HIS A 146 -11.68 -37.20 6.15
CA HIS A 146 -12.37 -37.78 7.31
C HIS A 146 -13.09 -36.73 8.19
N ASN A 147 -12.82 -35.45 7.97
CA ASN A 147 -13.35 -34.35 8.76
C ASN A 147 -14.10 -33.31 7.90
N ILE A 148 -14.70 -33.76 6.80
CA ILE A 148 -15.69 -32.98 6.04
C ILE A 148 -16.83 -32.57 6.99
N ASP A 149 -17.38 -31.37 6.78
CA ASP A 149 -18.41 -30.74 7.61
C ASP A 149 -18.01 -30.43 9.06
N LYS A 150 -16.73 -30.64 9.43
CA LYS A 150 -16.20 -30.23 10.73
C LYS A 150 -15.44 -28.90 10.64
N PRO A 151 -15.41 -28.12 11.72
CA PRO A 151 -14.61 -26.89 11.74
C PRO A 151 -13.11 -27.20 11.73
N LEU A 152 -12.35 -26.38 11.02
CA LEU A 152 -10.89 -26.37 11.01
C LEU A 152 -10.40 -24.95 11.30
N ASN A 153 -9.39 -24.84 12.18
CA ASN A 153 -8.72 -23.57 12.42
C ASN A 153 -7.42 -23.53 11.62
N ILE A 154 -7.36 -22.64 10.63
CA ILE A 154 -6.12 -22.41 9.88
C ILE A 154 -5.57 -21.06 10.34
N VAL A 155 -4.33 -21.07 10.79
CA VAL A 155 -3.54 -19.90 11.12
C VAL A 155 -2.50 -19.69 10.02
N VAL A 156 -2.41 -18.47 9.49
CA VAL A 156 -1.37 -18.12 8.51
C VAL A 156 -0.55 -16.96 9.01
N ASP A 157 0.77 -17.13 8.93
CA ASP A 157 1.80 -16.15 9.20
C ASP A 157 2.41 -15.68 7.89
N ILE A 158 2.24 -14.40 7.56
CA ILE A 158 2.82 -13.80 6.35
C ILE A 158 3.94 -12.84 6.75
N LYS A 159 5.12 -13.04 6.17
CA LYS A 159 6.32 -12.26 6.39
C LYS A 159 6.64 -11.38 5.18
N PHE A 160 6.70 -10.08 5.44
CA PHE A 160 6.98 -9.07 4.42
C PHE A 160 8.26 -8.32 4.71
N LYS A 161 8.87 -7.83 3.63
CA LYS A 161 9.90 -6.79 3.70
C LYS A 161 9.24 -5.44 4.03
N ASN A 162 9.79 -4.72 5.01
CA ASN A 162 9.25 -3.41 5.43
C ASN A 162 9.10 -2.39 4.30
N SER A 163 9.96 -2.43 3.28
CA SER A 163 9.88 -1.50 2.14
C SER A 163 8.59 -1.65 1.32
N LEU A 164 7.88 -2.77 1.42
CA LEU A 164 6.56 -2.95 0.79
C LEU A 164 5.45 -2.14 1.47
N PHE A 165 5.73 -1.54 2.62
CA PHE A 165 4.78 -0.67 3.30
C PHE A 165 5.29 0.78 3.35
N ASP A 166 6.13 1.14 2.37
CA ASP A 166 6.41 2.53 2.05
C ASP A 166 5.47 2.95 0.90
N PRO A 167 4.43 3.76 1.17
CA PRO A 167 3.49 4.18 0.13
C PRO A 167 4.16 4.91 -1.03
N LEU A 168 5.24 5.65 -0.76
CA LEU A 168 5.94 6.45 -1.76
C LEU A 168 6.71 5.59 -2.77
N SER A 169 6.94 4.31 -2.45
CA SER A 169 7.55 3.32 -3.34
C SER A 169 6.64 2.88 -4.49
N TYR A 170 5.32 3.12 -4.39
CA TYR A 170 4.34 2.86 -5.44
C TYR A 170 4.18 4.02 -6.43
N LEU A 171 4.86 5.14 -6.16
CA LEU A 171 4.97 6.26 -7.07
C LEU A 171 6.34 6.23 -7.76
N PRO A 172 6.48 6.75 -9.00
CA PRO A 172 7.73 6.67 -9.76
C PRO A 172 8.93 7.24 -8.99
N ASP A 173 9.99 6.45 -8.77
CA ASP A 173 11.12 6.78 -7.88
C ASP A 173 11.86 8.05 -8.32
N VAL A 174 11.50 9.18 -7.70
CA VAL A 174 12.12 10.49 -7.93
C VAL A 174 13.46 10.60 -7.19
N GLU A 175 13.63 9.92 -6.06
CA GLU A 175 14.86 10.03 -5.27
C GLU A 175 16.05 9.41 -5.99
N ARG A 176 15.85 8.27 -6.66
CA ARG A 176 16.86 7.69 -7.55
C ARG A 176 17.07 8.53 -8.81
N ALA A 177 16.04 9.22 -9.30
CA ALA A 177 16.13 10.11 -10.45
C ALA A 177 16.95 11.39 -10.13
N CYS A 178 16.71 11.99 -8.96
CA CYS A 178 17.44 13.13 -8.42
C CYS A 178 18.87 12.81 -7.97
N ARG A 179 19.29 11.53 -7.88
CA ARG A 179 20.70 11.19 -7.57
C ARG A 179 21.69 11.75 -8.60
N SER A 180 21.24 12.01 -9.82
CA SER A 180 22.04 12.79 -10.76
C SER A 180 21.97 14.26 -10.39
N GLN A 181 22.87 14.70 -9.49
CA GLN A 181 23.06 16.12 -9.18
C GLN A 181 23.26 16.98 -10.44
N ARG A 182 23.74 16.37 -11.53
CA ARG A 182 23.87 17.03 -12.83
C ARG A 182 22.50 17.39 -13.43
N ILE A 183 21.59 16.42 -13.51
CA ILE A 183 20.25 16.64 -14.08
C ILE A 183 19.48 17.63 -13.23
N GLU A 184 19.47 17.44 -11.91
CA GLU A 184 18.77 18.34 -11.00
C GLU A 184 19.27 19.78 -11.12
N LYS A 185 20.59 19.99 -11.19
CA LYS A 185 21.19 21.32 -11.43
C LYS A 185 20.80 21.90 -12.78
N ALA A 186 20.75 21.08 -13.83
CA ALA A 186 20.33 21.52 -15.16
C ALA A 186 18.84 21.90 -15.18
N CYS A 187 17.96 21.11 -14.55
CA CYS A 187 16.55 21.47 -14.36
C CYS A 187 16.42 22.79 -13.59
N ALA A 188 17.10 22.92 -12.46
CA ALA A 188 17.09 24.13 -11.64
C ALA A 188 17.57 25.38 -12.39
N LYS A 189 18.63 25.22 -13.19
CA LYS A 189 19.17 26.27 -14.08
C LYS A 189 18.16 26.66 -15.14
N PHE A 190 17.55 25.69 -15.84
CA PHE A 190 16.50 25.97 -16.82
C PHE A 190 15.35 26.81 -16.24
N ILE A 191 14.84 26.44 -15.06
CA ILE A 191 13.77 27.19 -14.38
C ILE A 191 14.21 28.61 -14.03
N THR A 192 15.46 28.77 -13.58
CA THR A 192 16.02 30.09 -13.27
C THR A 192 16.13 30.96 -14.53
N ASP A 193 16.66 30.38 -15.62
CA ASP A 193 16.81 31.07 -16.90
C ASP A 193 15.44 31.43 -17.51
N TYR A 194 14.43 30.59 -17.34
CA TYR A 194 13.04 30.86 -17.72
C TYR A 194 12.49 32.11 -17.00
N TYR A 195 12.61 32.18 -15.67
CA TYR A 195 12.14 33.36 -14.91
C TYR A 195 12.93 34.62 -15.21
N ASN A 196 14.21 34.49 -15.57
CA ASN A 196 15.06 35.61 -15.95
C ASN A 196 14.84 36.07 -17.41
N ASN A 197 13.89 35.47 -18.14
CA ASN A 197 13.67 35.69 -19.58
C ASN A 197 14.94 35.49 -20.42
N ALA A 198 15.84 34.61 -19.98
CA ALA A 198 17.07 34.27 -20.68
C ALA A 198 16.88 33.17 -21.73
N ILE A 199 15.69 32.56 -21.77
CA ILE A 199 15.30 31.52 -22.73
C ILE A 199 14.04 31.98 -23.46
N ASP A 200 14.09 31.93 -24.78
CA ASP A 200 12.93 32.09 -25.65
C ASP A 200 12.25 30.74 -25.87
N ILE A 201 10.96 30.64 -25.51
CA ILE A 201 10.15 29.43 -25.67
C ILE A 201 9.13 29.69 -26.78
N PRO A 202 9.21 28.98 -27.92
CA PRO A 202 8.32 29.23 -29.05
C PRO A 202 6.86 29.09 -28.68
N ASN A 203 6.02 30.01 -29.18
CA ASN A 203 4.56 30.06 -28.97
C ASN A 203 4.09 30.38 -27.54
N LEU A 204 5.00 30.63 -26.60
CA LEU A 204 4.61 30.95 -25.22
C LEU A 204 3.82 32.27 -25.15
N ASP A 205 4.19 33.27 -25.96
CA ASP A 205 3.49 34.56 -26.01
C ASP A 205 2.06 34.44 -26.53
N LEU A 206 1.80 33.50 -27.44
CA LEU A 206 0.45 33.24 -27.95
C LEU A 206 -0.45 32.67 -26.84
N LEU A 207 0.08 31.76 -26.03
CA LEU A 207 -0.65 31.18 -24.91
C LEU A 207 -0.85 32.20 -23.77
N ARG A 208 0.14 33.07 -23.51
CA ARG A 208 -0.03 34.21 -22.60
C ARG A 208 -1.17 35.13 -23.02
N ALA A 209 -1.30 35.39 -24.32
CA ALA A 209 -2.36 36.23 -24.86
C ALA A 209 -3.75 35.59 -24.77
N GLN A 210 -3.82 34.25 -24.69
CA GLN A 210 -5.07 33.48 -24.56
C GLN A 210 -5.46 33.18 -23.11
N ASP A 211 -4.63 33.55 -22.14
CA ASP A 211 -4.79 33.24 -20.71
C ASP A 211 -4.93 31.73 -20.41
N ASP A 212 -4.37 30.89 -21.28
CA ASP A 212 -4.39 29.43 -21.10
C ASP A 212 -3.20 28.98 -20.23
N LYS A 213 -3.41 29.12 -18.91
CA LYS A 213 -2.40 28.84 -17.89
C LYS A 213 -1.78 27.44 -18.00
N PHE A 214 -2.60 26.40 -18.14
CA PHE A 214 -2.10 25.02 -18.07
C PHE A 214 -1.47 24.57 -19.39
N SER A 215 -1.90 25.10 -20.53
CA SER A 215 -1.17 24.92 -21.79
C SER A 215 0.20 25.61 -21.74
N MET A 216 0.33 26.76 -21.07
CA MET A 216 1.64 27.37 -20.84
C MET A 216 2.54 26.45 -20.00
N HIS A 217 2.05 25.93 -18.87
CA HIS A 217 2.83 25.00 -18.05
C HIS A 217 3.27 23.77 -18.83
N ARG A 218 2.38 23.20 -19.64
CA ARG A 218 2.68 22.07 -20.53
C ARG A 218 3.80 22.39 -21.51
N LEU A 219 3.72 23.54 -22.17
CA LEU A 219 4.72 23.96 -23.15
C LEU A 219 6.10 24.17 -22.49
N VAL A 220 6.14 24.90 -21.37
CA VAL A 220 7.39 25.13 -20.63
C VAL A 220 7.98 23.82 -20.12
N PHE A 221 7.12 22.90 -19.64
CA PHE A 221 7.54 21.60 -19.16
C PHE A 221 8.21 20.76 -20.27
N LEU A 222 7.53 20.59 -21.40
CA LEU A 222 8.05 19.78 -22.51
C LEU A 222 9.32 20.38 -23.12
N PHE A 223 9.36 21.71 -23.28
CA PHE A 223 10.55 22.40 -23.77
C PHE A 223 11.72 22.28 -22.79
N GLY A 224 11.44 22.37 -21.48
CA GLY A 224 12.43 22.20 -20.44
C GLY A 224 13.03 20.80 -20.41
N CYS A 225 12.20 19.76 -20.55
CA CYS A 225 12.67 18.38 -20.67
C CYS A 225 13.62 18.21 -21.86
N ASP A 226 13.21 18.62 -23.08
CA ASP A 226 14.03 18.51 -24.29
C ASP A 226 15.37 19.25 -24.17
N ARG A 227 15.35 20.45 -23.56
CA ARG A 227 16.58 21.24 -23.38
C ARG A 227 17.53 20.62 -22.37
N VAL A 228 17.01 20.15 -21.23
CA VAL A 228 17.83 19.48 -20.20
C VAL A 228 18.36 18.16 -20.71
N GLU A 229 17.57 17.42 -21.50
CA GLU A 229 18.01 16.20 -22.16
C GLU A 229 19.22 16.46 -23.05
N LYS A 230 19.16 17.45 -23.93
CA LYS A 230 20.30 17.84 -24.80
C LYS A 230 21.54 18.29 -24.03
N GLU A 231 21.39 18.90 -22.86
CA GLU A 231 22.51 19.35 -22.00
C GLU A 231 23.12 18.19 -21.18
N CYS A 232 22.30 17.21 -20.79
CA CYS A 232 22.71 16.14 -19.88
C CYS A 232 23.10 14.83 -20.59
N PHE A 233 22.45 14.51 -21.70
CA PHE A 233 22.62 13.25 -22.40
C PHE A 233 23.60 13.45 -23.56
N HIS A 234 24.84 13.03 -23.35
CA HIS A 234 25.73 12.69 -24.45
C HIS A 234 25.52 11.21 -24.81
N GLU A 235 25.83 10.79 -26.04
CA GLU A 235 25.50 9.49 -26.66
C GLU A 235 25.89 8.19 -25.90
N LYS A 236 26.37 8.24 -24.65
CA LYS A 236 26.93 7.08 -23.92
C LYS A 236 26.46 6.86 -22.48
N GLU A 237 25.53 7.63 -21.92
CA GLU A 237 25.05 7.36 -20.55
C GLU A 237 23.66 6.71 -20.55
N GLY A 238 23.52 5.59 -19.83
CA GLY A 238 22.28 4.82 -19.64
C GLY A 238 21.22 5.54 -18.79
N LEU A 239 21.20 6.86 -18.82
CA LEU A 239 20.08 7.65 -18.34
C LEU A 239 18.91 7.44 -19.30
N THR A 240 17.70 7.41 -18.75
CA THR A 240 16.48 7.25 -19.54
C THR A 240 15.70 8.57 -19.56
N GLU A 241 15.03 8.86 -20.67
CA GLU A 241 14.06 9.97 -20.80
C GLU A 241 13.06 9.98 -19.63
N HIS A 242 12.63 8.78 -19.20
CA HIS A 242 11.76 8.61 -18.04
C HIS A 242 12.34 9.22 -16.76
N THR A 243 13.61 8.97 -16.46
CA THR A 243 14.29 9.48 -15.25
C THR A 243 14.39 11.01 -15.29
N LEU A 244 14.68 11.57 -16.46
CA LEU A 244 14.69 13.02 -16.67
C LEU A 244 13.31 13.64 -16.44
N ASN A 245 12.26 13.07 -17.04
CA ASN A 245 10.89 13.58 -16.89
C ASN A 245 10.43 13.60 -15.43
N LEU A 246 10.77 12.58 -14.64
CA LEU A 246 10.47 12.54 -13.21
C LEU A 246 11.24 13.59 -12.42
N THR A 247 12.54 13.74 -12.68
CA THR A 247 13.39 14.74 -12.01
C THR A 247 12.92 16.15 -12.34
N PHE A 248 12.60 16.41 -13.61
CA PHE A 248 12.09 17.70 -14.05
C PHE A 248 10.72 17.99 -13.45
N ALA A 249 9.82 17.00 -13.36
CA ALA A 249 8.54 17.13 -12.66
C ALA A 249 8.68 17.53 -11.21
N HIS A 250 9.60 16.90 -10.48
CA HIS A 250 9.89 17.27 -9.10
C HIS A 250 10.35 18.73 -8.96
N VAL A 251 11.38 19.12 -9.71
CA VAL A 251 11.94 20.48 -9.65
C VAL A 251 10.92 21.52 -10.12
N TYR A 252 10.17 21.22 -11.18
CA TYR A 252 9.14 22.11 -11.74
C TYR A 252 7.99 22.29 -10.74
N PHE A 253 7.51 21.21 -10.14
CA PHE A 253 6.44 21.27 -9.15
C PHE A 253 6.86 22.13 -7.94
N GLU A 254 8.03 21.86 -7.36
CA GLU A 254 8.52 22.58 -6.17
C GLU A 254 8.79 24.07 -6.45
N ARG A 255 9.42 24.38 -7.59
CA ARG A 255 9.90 25.75 -7.87
C ARG A 255 8.91 26.63 -8.64
N VAL A 256 7.96 26.03 -9.35
CA VAL A 256 6.98 26.75 -10.17
C VAL A 256 5.60 26.60 -9.55
N LEU A 257 5.03 25.40 -9.56
CA LEU A 257 3.62 25.18 -9.23
C LEU A 257 3.31 25.44 -7.76
N MET A 258 4.16 24.99 -6.84
CA MET A 258 3.95 25.16 -5.40
C MET A 258 4.01 26.62 -4.94
N ARG A 259 4.51 27.55 -5.76
CA ARG A 259 4.46 28.99 -5.45
C ARG A 259 3.06 29.58 -5.67
N GLU A 260 2.24 28.90 -6.47
CA GLU A 260 0.91 29.34 -6.84
C GLU A 260 -0.17 28.74 -5.93
N VAL A 261 0.18 27.73 -5.14
CA VAL A 261 -0.74 27.06 -4.22
C VAL A 261 -0.71 27.75 -2.86
N GLN A 262 -1.83 28.37 -2.47
CA GLN A 262 -2.00 29.04 -1.18
C GLN A 262 -3.13 28.41 -0.35
N TYR A 263 -4.19 27.97 -1.03
CA TYR A 263 -5.40 27.42 -0.43
C TYR A 263 -5.73 26.04 -1.01
N PHE A 264 -6.76 25.40 -0.46
CA PHE A 264 -7.17 24.05 -0.85
C PHE A 264 -7.74 24.01 -2.28
N GLU A 265 -8.42 25.07 -2.68
CA GLU A 265 -9.05 25.30 -3.98
C GLU A 265 -7.99 25.42 -5.10
N ASP A 266 -6.78 25.87 -4.74
CA ASP A 266 -5.65 25.91 -5.67
C ASP A 266 -5.17 24.49 -6.01
N PHE A 267 -5.25 23.52 -5.08
CA PHE A 267 -4.94 22.11 -5.38
C PHE A 267 -5.94 21.49 -6.34
N ILE A 268 -7.23 21.81 -6.17
CA ILE A 268 -8.29 21.36 -7.07
C ILE A 268 -8.02 21.89 -8.49
N SER A 269 -7.82 23.20 -8.61
CA SER A 269 -7.51 23.86 -9.88
C SER A 269 -6.25 23.28 -10.53
N LEU A 270 -5.22 23.00 -9.72
CA LEU A 270 -3.97 22.41 -10.17
C LEU A 270 -4.15 20.98 -10.70
N LEU A 271 -4.91 20.13 -9.99
CA LEU A 271 -5.19 18.75 -10.40
C LEU A 271 -6.01 18.68 -11.69
N GLU A 272 -7.03 19.54 -11.82
CA GLU A 272 -7.85 19.64 -13.03
C GLU A 272 -7.03 20.13 -14.21
N GLY A 273 -6.31 21.24 -14.04
CA GLY A 273 -5.52 21.85 -15.09
C GLY A 273 -4.40 20.94 -15.62
N ILE A 274 -3.66 20.27 -14.74
CA ILE A 274 -2.62 19.31 -15.14
C ILE A 274 -3.21 18.04 -15.75
N GLY A 275 -4.39 17.61 -15.26
CA GLY A 275 -5.16 16.53 -15.85
C GLY A 275 -5.53 16.82 -17.31
N GLN A 276 -6.12 18.00 -17.56
CA GLN A 276 -6.52 18.47 -18.88
C GLN A 276 -5.34 18.75 -19.82
N ALA A 277 -4.25 19.31 -19.28
CA ALA A 277 -3.02 19.53 -20.03
C ALA A 277 -2.25 18.23 -20.33
N HIS A 278 -2.68 17.10 -19.79
CA HIS A 278 -2.03 15.80 -19.98
C HIS A 278 -0.54 15.81 -19.66
N ILE A 279 -0.18 16.17 -18.42
CA ILE A 279 1.21 16.10 -17.92
C ILE A 279 1.34 15.05 -16.80
N PRO A 280 1.37 13.73 -17.13
CA PRO A 280 1.34 12.66 -16.14
C PRO A 280 2.45 12.71 -15.08
N PRO A 281 3.72 13.06 -15.40
CA PRO A 281 4.78 13.17 -14.39
C PRO A 281 4.45 14.17 -13.28
N LEU A 282 3.88 15.33 -13.63
CA LEU A 282 3.47 16.34 -12.64
C LEU A 282 2.28 15.87 -11.80
N ARG A 283 1.30 15.18 -12.40
CA ARG A 283 0.19 14.59 -11.64
C ARG A 283 0.69 13.61 -10.58
N LYS A 284 1.66 12.76 -10.91
CA LYS A 284 2.28 11.83 -9.96
C LYS A 284 3.12 12.53 -8.89
N GLU A 285 3.74 13.66 -9.22
CA GLU A 285 4.47 14.45 -8.22
C GLU A 285 3.54 15.16 -7.24
N ILE A 286 2.39 15.67 -7.71
CA ILE A 286 1.34 16.21 -6.83
C ILE A 286 0.83 15.12 -5.88
N GLU A 287 0.53 13.93 -6.41
CA GLU A 287 0.13 12.78 -5.60
C GLU A 287 1.20 12.44 -4.55
N ARG A 288 2.49 12.42 -4.93
CA ARG A 288 3.61 12.21 -4.00
C ARG A 288 3.66 13.26 -2.89
N PHE A 289 3.52 14.54 -3.24
CA PHE A 289 3.54 15.63 -2.29
C PHE A 289 2.40 15.48 -1.27
N ILE A 290 1.18 15.25 -1.74
CA ILE A 290 0.03 15.11 -0.85
C ILE A 290 0.17 13.87 0.05
N CYS A 291 0.66 12.75 -0.46
CA CYS A 291 0.94 11.56 0.35
C CYS A 291 1.91 11.88 1.51
N ARG A 292 2.99 12.64 1.26
CA ARG A 292 3.93 13.05 2.30
C ARG A 292 3.26 13.90 3.38
N GLU A 293 2.38 14.82 2.97
CA GLU A 293 1.63 15.64 3.92
C GLU A 293 0.64 14.78 4.72
N VAL A 294 -0.13 13.89 4.10
CA VAL A 294 -1.07 13.00 4.80
C VAL A 294 -0.37 12.09 5.82
N MET A 295 0.84 11.63 5.50
CA MET A 295 1.66 10.77 6.37
C MET A 295 2.37 11.54 7.51
N SER A 296 2.36 12.87 7.50
CA SER A 296 2.98 13.68 8.54
C SER A 296 2.23 13.54 9.88
N GLU A 297 2.97 13.42 10.98
CA GLU A 297 2.39 13.30 12.34
C GLU A 297 1.55 14.53 12.76
N SER A 298 1.74 15.65 12.07
CA SER A 298 1.04 16.91 12.35
C SER A 298 -0.29 17.09 11.62
N THR A 299 -0.70 16.10 10.83
CA THR A 299 -1.78 16.29 9.86
C THR A 299 -3.17 16.17 10.49
N ASP A 300 -4.00 17.15 10.17
CA ASP A 300 -5.39 17.21 10.60
C ASP A 300 -6.23 16.12 9.93
N SER A 301 -7.10 15.46 10.71
CA SER A 301 -8.05 14.47 10.21
C SER A 301 -8.96 15.07 9.12
N ALA A 302 -9.31 16.36 9.22
CA ALA A 302 -10.09 17.04 8.19
C ALA A 302 -9.33 17.16 6.86
N PHE A 303 -8.01 17.41 6.89
CA PHE A 303 -7.17 17.44 5.69
C PHE A 303 -7.15 16.06 5.03
N THR A 304 -6.91 14.99 5.79
CA THR A 304 -6.90 13.61 5.27
C THR A 304 -8.23 13.24 4.62
N LYS A 305 -9.37 13.63 5.22
CA LYS A 305 -10.71 13.41 4.65
C LYS A 305 -10.89 14.14 3.32
N LYS A 306 -10.51 15.42 3.23
CA LYS A 306 -10.54 16.18 1.97
C LYS A 306 -9.64 15.55 0.91
N MET A 307 -8.43 15.15 1.27
CA MET A 307 -7.51 14.49 0.34
C MET A 307 -8.03 13.14 -0.15
N LEU A 308 -8.74 12.37 0.69
CA LEU A 308 -9.40 11.12 0.27
C LEU A 308 -10.49 11.36 -0.78
N LEU A 309 -11.30 12.41 -0.61
CA LEU A 309 -12.33 12.78 -1.59
C LEU A 309 -11.71 13.21 -2.92
N LEU A 310 -10.63 14.01 -2.89
CA LEU A 310 -9.89 14.39 -4.10
C LEU A 310 -9.23 13.17 -4.76
N ALA A 311 -8.70 12.24 -3.96
CA ALA A 311 -8.08 11.03 -4.48
C ALA A 311 -9.09 10.15 -5.22
N GLU A 312 -10.31 10.03 -4.71
CA GLU A 312 -11.40 9.35 -5.42
C GLU A 312 -11.77 10.10 -6.71
N ARG A 313 -12.04 11.41 -6.61
CA ARG A 313 -12.48 12.25 -7.75
C ARG A 313 -11.49 12.24 -8.91
N TYR A 314 -10.21 12.32 -8.60
CA TYR A 314 -9.13 12.42 -9.58
C TYR A 314 -8.32 11.12 -9.69
N SER A 315 -8.83 9.97 -9.25
CA SER A 315 -8.18 8.65 -9.38
C SER A 315 -6.69 8.68 -9.00
N LEU A 316 -6.39 9.17 -7.80
CA LEU A 316 -5.06 9.20 -7.21
C LEU A 316 -4.91 7.97 -6.31
N ASP A 317 -4.64 6.81 -6.90
CA ASP A 317 -4.74 5.50 -6.24
C ASP A 317 -3.84 5.37 -4.99
N VAL A 318 -2.61 5.89 -5.05
CA VAL A 318 -1.66 5.80 -3.93
C VAL A 318 -2.12 6.71 -2.80
N LEU A 319 -2.60 7.91 -3.13
CA LEU A 319 -3.16 8.83 -2.14
C LEU A 319 -4.43 8.26 -1.50
N LYS A 320 -5.34 7.67 -2.30
CA LYS A 320 -6.56 7.03 -1.80
C LYS A 320 -6.21 5.93 -0.80
N MET A 321 -5.22 5.09 -1.14
CA MET A 321 -4.72 4.04 -0.25
C MET A 321 -4.19 4.62 1.06
N VAL A 322 -3.26 5.59 1.00
CA VAL A 322 -2.63 6.22 2.18
C VAL A 322 -3.68 6.84 3.09
N ALA A 323 -4.56 7.69 2.53
CA ALA A 323 -5.58 8.40 3.29
C ALA A 323 -6.59 7.41 3.90
N SER A 324 -6.99 6.38 3.16
CA SER A 324 -7.86 5.33 3.69
C SER A 324 -7.22 4.59 4.87
N GLY A 325 -5.95 4.19 4.74
CA GLY A 325 -5.26 3.49 5.82
C GLY A 325 -5.08 4.34 7.07
N VAL A 326 -4.72 5.63 6.92
CA VAL A 326 -4.63 6.58 8.04
C VAL A 326 -5.98 6.73 8.76
N LEU A 327 -7.08 6.88 8.01
CA LEU A 327 -8.42 6.99 8.63
C LEU A 327 -8.86 5.67 9.28
N VAL A 328 -8.54 4.52 8.70
CA VAL A 328 -8.88 3.23 9.31
C VAL A 328 -8.11 3.00 10.61
N ASP A 329 -6.82 3.39 10.66
CA ASP A 329 -6.07 3.33 11.91
C ASP A 329 -6.70 4.22 12.99
N GLN A 330 -7.19 5.42 12.63
CA GLN A 330 -7.95 6.29 13.53
C GLN A 330 -9.26 5.63 14.00
N ILE A 331 -10.04 5.05 13.09
CA ILE A 331 -11.31 4.37 13.39
C ILE A 331 -11.08 3.20 14.36
N ILE A 332 -10.07 2.36 14.11
CA ILE A 332 -9.76 1.17 14.91
C ILE A 332 -9.15 1.57 16.27
N ALA A 333 -8.43 2.69 16.34
CA ALA A 333 -7.92 3.21 17.61
C ALA A 333 -9.03 3.81 18.49
N HIS A 334 -10.16 4.22 17.92
CA HIS A 334 -11.28 4.77 18.67
C HIS A 334 -11.97 3.70 19.55
N SER A 335 -12.46 4.12 20.71
CA SER A 335 -13.19 3.26 21.66
C SER A 335 -14.51 2.69 21.11
N ASN A 336 -15.07 3.29 20.05
CA ASN A 336 -16.31 2.89 19.40
C ASN A 336 -16.17 3.01 17.87
N PRO A 337 -15.48 2.05 17.22
CA PRO A 337 -15.20 2.11 15.78
C PRO A 337 -16.46 2.29 14.90
N PRO A 338 -17.60 1.62 15.18
CA PRO A 338 -18.83 1.85 14.41
C PRO A 338 -19.34 3.29 14.50
N GLY A 339 -19.29 3.91 15.68
CA GLY A 339 -19.71 5.29 15.86
C GLY A 339 -18.80 6.28 15.14
N GLU A 340 -17.49 6.05 15.21
CA GLU A 340 -16.49 6.88 14.52
C GLU A 340 -16.66 6.84 12.99
N LEU A 341 -16.94 5.66 12.45
CA LEU A 341 -17.19 5.48 11.03
C LEU A 341 -18.43 6.25 10.54
N VAL A 342 -19.49 6.30 11.36
CA VAL A 342 -20.68 7.12 11.08
C VAL A 342 -20.32 8.61 11.10
N ASN A 343 -19.53 9.07 12.09
CA ASN A 343 -19.08 10.46 12.15
C ASN A 343 -18.27 10.85 10.90
N ILE A 344 -17.27 10.04 10.54
CA ILE A 344 -16.46 10.24 9.33
C ILE A 344 -17.35 10.27 8.08
N SER A 345 -18.34 9.39 7.97
CA SER A 345 -19.28 9.41 6.84
C SER A 345 -20.05 10.73 6.73
N HIS A 346 -20.54 11.29 7.85
CA HIS A 346 -21.22 12.59 7.84
C HIS A 346 -20.29 13.74 7.47
N GLU A 347 -19.06 13.73 7.99
CA GLU A 347 -18.06 14.74 7.65
C GLU A 347 -17.64 14.68 6.18
N LEU A 348 -17.45 13.47 5.62
CA LEU A 348 -17.15 13.28 4.21
C LEU A 348 -18.26 13.82 3.31
N LYS A 349 -19.54 13.59 3.66
CA LYS A 349 -20.68 14.20 2.94
C LYS A 349 -20.60 15.72 2.96
N ARG A 350 -20.47 16.32 4.15
CA ARG A 350 -20.36 17.77 4.28
C ARG A 350 -19.21 18.35 3.45
N MET A 351 -18.02 17.75 3.55
CA MET A 351 -16.84 18.21 2.80
C MET A 351 -16.99 18.01 1.29
N ALA A 352 -17.65 16.94 0.85
CA ALA A 352 -17.89 16.70 -0.56
C ALA A 352 -18.84 17.75 -1.16
N SER A 353 -19.88 18.16 -0.42
CA SER A 353 -20.73 19.30 -0.78
C SER A 353 -19.92 20.61 -0.89
N GLU A 354 -19.07 20.92 0.10
CA GLU A 354 -18.19 22.11 0.06
C GLU A 354 -17.26 22.12 -1.17
N ILE A 355 -16.67 20.96 -1.50
CA ILE A 355 -15.82 20.79 -2.69
C ILE A 355 -16.63 21.01 -3.97
N ASN A 356 -17.85 20.47 -4.03
CA ASN A 356 -18.67 20.54 -5.23
C ASN A 356 -19.21 21.96 -5.48
N ASP A 357 -19.54 22.70 -4.43
CA ASP A 357 -19.95 24.11 -4.53
C ASP A 357 -18.81 25.02 -5.02
N SER A 358 -17.56 24.61 -4.76
CA SER A 358 -16.37 25.34 -5.19
C SER A 358 -16.01 25.10 -6.67
N LEU A 359 -16.69 24.16 -7.33
CA LEU A 359 -16.38 23.71 -8.69
C LEU A 359 -17.46 24.16 -9.69
N PRO A 360 -17.08 24.48 -10.94
CA PRO A 360 -18.06 24.76 -11.97
C PRO A 360 -18.94 23.53 -12.23
N PRO A 361 -20.25 23.71 -12.52
CA PRO A 361 -21.17 22.60 -12.73
C PRO A 361 -20.79 21.83 -14.00
N ASP A 362 -20.35 20.58 -13.83
CA ASP A 362 -20.01 19.66 -14.93
C ASP A 362 -20.85 18.37 -14.83
N PRO A 363 -21.70 18.06 -15.82
CA PRO A 363 -22.54 16.85 -15.82
C PRO A 363 -21.74 15.54 -15.88
N SER A 364 -20.44 15.58 -16.18
CA SER A 364 -19.56 14.41 -16.21
C SER A 364 -18.92 14.10 -14.86
N THR A 365 -19.02 14.99 -13.88
CA THR A 365 -18.49 14.72 -12.55
C THR A 365 -19.38 13.78 -11.74
N PRO A 366 -18.80 12.75 -11.08
CA PRO A 366 -19.57 11.83 -10.26
C PRO A 366 -20.32 12.61 -9.19
N THR A 367 -21.59 12.24 -8.96
CA THR A 367 -22.40 12.91 -7.95
C THR A 367 -21.77 12.73 -6.57
N GLU A 368 -21.95 13.72 -5.71
CA GLU A 368 -21.45 13.72 -4.33
C GLU A 368 -21.79 12.42 -3.60
N GLU A 369 -23.03 11.94 -3.77
CA GLU A 369 -23.52 10.70 -3.16
C GLU A 369 -22.76 9.46 -3.64
N VAL A 370 -22.44 9.39 -4.94
CA VAL A 370 -21.70 8.25 -5.51
C VAL A 370 -20.25 8.27 -5.01
N LEU A 371 -19.62 9.44 -5.00
CA LEU A 371 -18.24 9.60 -4.56
C LEU A 371 -18.09 9.26 -3.07
N VAL A 372 -18.94 9.84 -2.21
CA VAL A 372 -18.88 9.57 -0.78
C VAL A 372 -19.32 8.14 -0.47
N GLY A 373 -20.31 7.62 -1.18
CA GLY A 373 -20.76 6.24 -1.06
C GLY A 373 -19.61 5.26 -1.30
N SER A 374 -18.87 5.42 -2.39
CA SER A 374 -17.72 4.57 -2.71
C SER A 374 -16.64 4.63 -1.63
N VAL A 375 -16.25 5.83 -1.18
CA VAL A 375 -15.23 6.00 -0.13
C VAL A 375 -15.67 5.36 1.19
N VAL A 376 -16.93 5.54 1.60
CA VAL A 376 -17.45 4.99 2.85
C VAL A 376 -17.54 3.46 2.79
N GLU A 377 -17.94 2.90 1.65
CA GLU A 377 -17.94 1.45 1.45
C GLU A 377 -16.53 0.86 1.55
N ASP A 378 -15.53 1.53 0.97
CA ASP A 378 -14.12 1.13 1.05
C ASP A 378 -13.61 1.17 2.50
N LEU A 379 -13.87 2.25 3.24
CA LEU A 379 -13.50 2.38 4.66
C LEU A 379 -14.19 1.32 5.54
N GLN A 380 -15.49 1.06 5.32
CA GLN A 380 -16.26 0.02 6.03
C GLN A 380 -15.72 -1.38 5.74
N SER A 381 -15.42 -1.65 4.48
CA SER A 381 -14.84 -2.90 4.01
C SER A 381 -13.47 -3.10 4.64
N LEU A 382 -12.64 -2.06 4.64
CA LEU A 382 -11.29 -2.11 5.18
C LEU A 382 -11.27 -2.30 6.70
N THR A 383 -12.03 -1.49 7.44
CA THR A 383 -12.13 -1.58 8.90
C THR A 383 -12.52 -2.99 9.38
N ARG A 384 -13.38 -3.70 8.61
CA ARG A 384 -13.77 -5.09 8.91
C ARG A 384 -12.66 -6.11 8.64
N ARG A 385 -11.75 -5.82 7.71
CA ARG A 385 -10.72 -6.75 7.20
C ARG A 385 -9.35 -6.55 7.87
N VAL A 386 -9.03 -5.32 8.30
CA VAL A 386 -7.75 -5.03 8.96
C VAL A 386 -7.66 -5.82 10.25
N ARG A 387 -6.59 -6.61 10.37
CA ARG A 387 -6.10 -7.14 11.63
C ARG A 387 -4.76 -6.45 11.91
N ARG A 388 -4.56 -5.96 13.14
CA ARG A 388 -3.30 -5.27 13.51
C ARG A 388 -2.11 -6.19 13.26
N VAL A 389 -1.11 -5.68 12.55
CA VAL A 389 0.19 -6.35 12.35
C VAL A 389 1.04 -6.22 13.61
N SER A 390 1.69 -7.31 14.02
CA SER A 390 2.68 -7.28 15.09
C SER A 390 4.07 -7.13 14.49
N LEU A 391 4.84 -6.14 14.95
CA LEU A 391 6.24 -6.01 14.59
C LEU A 391 7.05 -7.01 15.44
N SER A 392 7.61 -8.04 14.82
CA SER A 392 8.51 -8.94 15.52
C SER A 392 9.96 -8.47 15.35
N HIS A 393 10.63 -8.17 16.47
CA HIS A 393 12.07 -7.92 16.47
C HIS A 393 12.77 -9.27 16.46
N SER A 394 13.22 -9.74 15.29
CA SER A 394 14.18 -10.84 15.26
C SER A 394 15.51 -10.33 15.85
N PRO A 395 16.01 -10.87 16.97
CA PRO A 395 17.34 -10.54 17.44
C PRO A 395 18.33 -10.98 16.36
N SER A 396 19.09 -10.02 15.83
CA SER A 396 20.16 -10.31 14.89
C SER A 396 21.14 -11.27 15.58
N SER A 397 21.38 -12.41 14.96
CA SER A 397 22.34 -13.41 15.40
C SER A 397 23.76 -12.83 15.38
N THR A 398 24.19 -12.25 16.50
CA THR A 398 25.62 -12.08 16.78
C THR A 398 26.12 -13.34 17.46
N THR A 399 26.97 -14.05 16.73
CA THR A 399 27.80 -15.15 17.20
C THR A 399 28.63 -14.73 18.42
N SER A 400 28.41 -15.36 19.58
CA SER A 400 29.48 -15.82 20.49
C SER A 400 28.89 -16.70 21.60
N SER A 401 29.32 -17.95 21.65
CA SER A 401 29.07 -18.92 22.72
C SER A 401 30.06 -18.70 23.90
N PRO A 402 30.02 -19.48 24.98
CA PRO A 402 28.99 -19.56 26.03
C PRO A 402 29.60 -19.36 27.44
N SER A 403 28.82 -18.98 28.45
CA SER A 403 29.16 -19.32 29.85
C SER A 403 27.90 -19.42 30.72
N SER A 404 28.05 -20.23 31.77
CA SER A 404 27.03 -21.05 32.42
C SER A 404 26.57 -20.52 33.78
N THR A 405 25.23 -20.53 34.01
CA THR A 405 24.47 -20.83 35.27
C THR A 405 24.61 -19.93 36.53
N PRO A 406 23.64 -19.91 37.48
CA PRO A 406 22.17 -19.69 37.39
C PRO A 406 21.67 -18.74 38.54
N PRO A 407 20.44 -18.79 39.13
CA PRO A 407 19.50 -17.65 39.17
C PRO A 407 19.15 -17.08 40.57
N GLY A 408 18.59 -15.87 40.60
CA GLY A 408 17.96 -15.20 41.75
C GLY A 408 17.99 -13.69 41.50
N GLY A 409 16.96 -12.86 41.67
CA GLY A 409 15.80 -12.86 42.55
C GLY A 409 15.64 -11.39 42.99
N ALA A 410 14.40 -10.88 42.97
CA ALA A 410 13.94 -9.62 43.58
C ALA A 410 14.33 -8.24 42.96
N THR A 411 13.30 -7.48 42.59
CA THR A 411 13.16 -6.01 42.66
C THR A 411 13.27 -5.49 44.11
N PRO A 412 13.16 -4.17 44.43
CA PRO A 412 13.42 -2.89 43.73
C PRO A 412 14.24 -1.88 44.62
N THR A 413 14.49 -0.65 44.13
CA THR A 413 14.57 0.68 44.85
C THR A 413 15.62 1.58 44.17
N ASP A 414 15.68 2.89 44.37
CA ASP A 414 14.76 4.03 44.44
C ASP A 414 15.70 5.27 44.50
N GLU A 415 15.23 6.39 43.97
CA GLU A 415 15.62 7.78 44.27
C GLU A 415 17.07 8.36 44.20
N SER A 416 17.09 9.59 43.67
CA SER A 416 17.95 10.75 44.00
C SER A 416 19.35 10.81 43.31
N ALA A 417 19.86 11.93 42.77
CA ALA A 417 19.54 13.34 42.99
C ALA A 417 20.24 14.29 41.97
N LEU A 418 19.68 15.50 41.82
CA LEU A 418 20.35 16.82 41.65
C LEU A 418 20.92 17.28 40.27
N SER A 419 20.28 18.32 39.72
CA SER A 419 20.82 19.40 38.85
C SER A 419 21.51 20.50 39.72
N PRO A 420 22.14 21.62 39.25
CA PRO A 420 22.03 22.30 37.92
C PRO A 420 23.27 23.06 37.30
N ALA A 421 23.17 23.39 35.98
CA ALA A 421 23.58 24.62 35.23
C ALA A 421 25.08 25.05 35.05
N PRO A 422 25.49 25.96 34.10
CA PRO A 422 24.98 26.33 32.75
C PRO A 422 26.07 26.70 31.64
N ILE A 423 25.62 27.02 30.40
CA ILE A 423 26.23 27.80 29.25
C ILE A 423 27.47 27.17 28.54
N VAL A 424 27.65 27.00 27.21
CA VAL A 424 27.33 27.72 25.95
C VAL A 424 27.34 26.69 24.77
N PRO A 425 26.44 26.75 23.76
CA PRO A 425 26.53 25.85 22.60
C PRO A 425 27.36 26.47 21.48
N THR A 426 28.47 25.82 21.14
CA THR A 426 29.19 26.00 19.87
C THR A 426 28.34 25.42 18.74
N ALA A 427 27.96 26.28 17.80
CA ALA A 427 27.18 25.94 16.62
C ALA A 427 27.85 24.82 15.80
N ARG A 428 27.09 23.77 15.46
CA ARG A 428 27.40 22.84 14.37
C ARG A 428 26.48 23.17 13.19
N PRO A 429 27.00 23.20 11.94
CA PRO A 429 26.18 23.39 10.76
C PRO A 429 25.48 22.06 10.44
N PHE A 430 24.24 22.14 9.93
CA PHE A 430 23.36 21.02 9.56
C PHE A 430 22.57 20.38 10.72
N GLU A 431 21.66 21.16 11.31
CA GLU A 431 20.38 20.63 11.79
C GLU A 431 19.28 21.08 10.82
N PRO A 432 18.33 20.20 10.44
CA PRO A 432 17.18 20.58 9.64
C PRO A 432 16.28 21.47 10.50
N ALA A 433 16.05 22.68 10.02
CA ALA A 433 15.07 23.57 10.59
C ALA A 433 13.73 22.82 10.67
N VAL A 434 13.18 22.77 11.89
CA VAL A 434 11.77 22.46 12.13
C VAL A 434 10.96 23.50 11.35
N THR A 435 10.54 23.16 10.14
CA THR A 435 9.50 23.91 9.44
C THR A 435 8.19 23.65 10.15
N PRO A 436 7.55 24.65 10.79
CA PRO A 436 6.18 24.48 11.23
C PRO A 436 5.32 24.20 10.00
N SER A 437 4.37 23.27 10.14
CA SER A 437 3.34 22.99 9.13
C SER A 437 2.86 24.30 8.51
N ARG A 438 3.00 24.42 7.19
CA ARG A 438 2.75 25.66 6.44
C ARG A 438 1.26 26.00 6.36
N PHE A 439 0.38 25.13 6.83
CA PHE A 439 -1.05 25.35 6.87
C PHE A 439 -1.45 26.11 8.13
N LYS A 440 -1.75 27.41 7.99
CA LYS A 440 -2.44 28.15 9.04
C LYS A 440 -3.87 27.60 9.17
N ARG A 441 -4.13 26.98 10.32
CA ARG A 441 -5.42 26.57 10.87
C ARG A 441 -6.49 27.66 10.66
N ILE A 442 -7.62 27.31 10.06
CA ILE A 442 -8.84 28.13 10.11
C ILE A 442 -9.76 27.49 11.14
N GLU A 443 -9.91 28.15 12.29
CA GLU A 443 -11.01 27.88 13.21
C GLU A 443 -12.25 28.62 12.68
N LEU A 444 -13.32 27.87 12.40
CA LEU A 444 -14.62 28.45 12.10
C LEU A 444 -15.35 28.71 13.43
N VAL A 445 -15.75 29.97 13.64
CA VAL A 445 -16.66 30.38 14.73
C VAL A 445 -18.06 29.91 14.44
#